data_AF-A0A2I0NE76-F1
#
_entry.id   AF-A0A2I0NE76-F1
#
_cell.length_a   1.000
_cell.length_b   1.000
_cell.length_c   1.000
_cell.angle_alpha   90.00
_cell.angle_beta   90.00
_cell.angle_gamma   90.00
#
_symmetry.space_group_name_H-M   'P 1'
#
loop_
_entity.id
_entity.type
_entity.pdbx_description
1 polymer ?
#
loop_
_entity_poly.entity_id
_entity_poly.type
_entity_poly.pdbx_seq_one_letter_code
_entity_poly.pdbx_strand_id
1 'polypeptide(L)'
;MDTNTIHLSQESLKKLAELLQNQTLPSGASQIILAVVPIVGVLFGGFLFFSLFYFYHKQKTLMIEKGIYRPVHFNWSLIFIVTGFIIGMSGIAITVVFLINGATGYELLGGGIPLAIGFSIVLSYFLNHKLSKK
;
A
#
# COMPACT_ATOMS: atom_id res chain seq x y z
N MET A 1 -10.61 64.06 -14.84
CA MET A 1 -11.41 62.81 -14.73
C MET A 1 -10.58 61.79 -15.48
N ASP A 2 -9.53 61.29 -14.83
CA ASP A 2 -8.43 60.61 -15.51
C ASP A 2 -8.59 59.11 -15.26
N THR A 3 -9.22 58.46 -16.22
CA THR A 3 -9.29 57.00 -16.28
C THR A 3 -7.91 56.47 -16.65
N ASN A 4 -7.08 56.30 -15.62
CA ASN A 4 -5.77 55.68 -15.71
C ASN A 4 -5.98 54.17 -15.92
N THR A 5 -6.20 53.76 -17.17
CA THR A 5 -6.23 52.35 -17.56
C THR A 5 -4.81 51.81 -17.46
N ILE A 6 -4.49 51.24 -16.30
CA ILE A 6 -3.28 50.45 -16.08
C ILE A 6 -3.33 49.31 -17.09
N HIS A 7 -2.57 49.44 -18.18
CA HIS A 7 -2.27 48.34 -19.09
C HIS A 7 -1.42 47.34 -18.31
N LEU A 8 -2.09 46.49 -17.52
CA LEU A 8 -1.49 45.30 -16.93
C LEU A 8 -0.93 44.49 -18.10
N SER A 9 0.40 44.44 -18.19
CA SER A 9 1.09 43.65 -19.19
C SER A 9 0.56 42.21 -19.13
N GLN A 10 0.22 41.65 -20.29
CA GLN A 10 -0.20 40.25 -20.42
C GLN A 10 0.81 39.29 -19.79
N GLU A 11 2.08 39.72 -19.71
CA GLU A 11 3.15 39.02 -19.02
C GLU A 11 2.98 39.02 -17.50
N SER A 12 2.55 40.13 -16.89
CA SER A 12 2.21 40.20 -15.47
C SER A 12 0.98 39.34 -15.15
N LEU A 13 -0.02 39.31 -16.03
CA LEU A 13 -1.19 38.44 -15.87
C LEU A 13 -0.83 36.96 -16.02
N LYS A 14 0.04 36.61 -16.97
CA LYS A 14 0.57 35.24 -17.09
C LYS A 14 1.41 34.85 -15.88
N LYS A 15 2.26 35.74 -15.38
CA LYS A 15 3.09 35.50 -14.20
C LYS A 15 2.25 35.40 -12.93
N LEU A 16 1.16 36.16 -12.81
CA LEU A 16 0.18 36.03 -11.72
C LEU A 16 -0.64 34.74 -11.85
N ALA A 17 -1.04 34.34 -13.06
CA ALA A 17 -1.72 33.07 -13.31
C ALA A 17 -0.79 31.88 -13.02
N GLU A 18 0.47 31.97 -13.40
CA GLU A 18 1.52 30.99 -13.11
C GLU A 18 1.84 30.94 -11.61
N LEU A 19 1.91 32.09 -10.93
CA LEU A 19 2.04 32.14 -9.48
C LEU A 19 0.80 31.55 -8.80
N LEU A 20 -0.43 31.85 -9.24
CA LEU A 20 -1.66 31.29 -8.67
C LEU A 20 -1.77 29.77 -8.94
N GLN A 21 -1.35 29.31 -10.12
CA GLN A 21 -1.33 27.89 -10.49
C GLN A 21 -0.23 27.12 -9.73
N ASN A 22 0.89 27.78 -9.42
CA ASN A 22 1.98 27.23 -8.61
C ASN A 22 1.80 27.50 -7.10
N GLN A 23 0.84 28.34 -6.71
CA GLN A 23 0.42 28.62 -5.32
C GLN A 23 -0.48 27.51 -4.74
N THR A 24 -0.66 26.39 -5.43
CA THR A 24 -0.87 25.11 -4.73
C THR A 24 0.43 24.63 -4.09
N LEU A 25 1.19 25.54 -3.48
CA LEU A 25 2.22 25.21 -2.50
C LEU A 25 1.48 24.45 -1.42
N PRO A 26 1.80 23.17 -1.17
CA PRO A 26 1.24 22.46 -0.04
C PRO A 26 1.45 23.35 1.19
N SER A 27 0.36 23.81 1.82
CA SER A 27 0.48 24.51 3.09
C SER A 27 1.30 23.61 4.02
N GLY A 28 2.18 24.14 4.86
CA GLY A 28 3.01 23.30 5.75
C GLY A 28 2.16 22.26 6.51
N ALA A 29 0.90 22.59 6.81
CA ALA A 29 -0.11 21.68 7.35
C ALA A 29 -0.43 20.48 6.44
N SER A 30 -0.60 20.67 5.12
CA SER A 30 -0.92 19.58 4.18
C SER A 30 0.21 18.55 4.03
N GLN A 31 1.48 18.98 4.06
CA GLN A 31 2.63 18.06 4.04
C GLN A 31 2.67 17.19 5.30
N ILE A 32 2.38 17.79 6.46
CA ILE A 32 2.31 17.05 7.73
C ILE A 32 1.20 15.99 7.65
N ILE A 33 0.02 16.34 7.14
CA ILE A 33 -1.10 15.39 6.99
C ILE A 33 -0.70 14.24 6.07
N LEU A 34 -0.10 14.52 4.90
CA LEU A 34 0.34 13.49 3.95
C LEU A 34 1.37 12.53 4.54
N ALA A 35 2.26 13.01 5.41
CA ALA A 35 3.24 12.16 6.09
C ALA A 35 2.64 11.33 7.24
N VAL A 36 1.65 11.88 7.96
CA VAL A 36 1.05 11.23 9.14
C VAL A 36 0.08 10.12 8.75
N VAL A 37 -0.64 10.25 7.63
CA VAL A 37 -1.67 9.29 7.20
C VAL A 37 -1.12 7.86 7.07
N PRO A 38 -0.01 7.59 6.36
CA PRO A 38 0.56 6.24 6.28
C PRO A 38 1.01 5.69 7.64
N ILE A 39 1.60 6.54 8.49
CA ILE A 39 2.11 6.14 9.81
C ILE A 39 0.95 5.68 10.70
N VAL A 40 -0.11 6.49 10.79
CA VAL A 40 -1.30 6.17 11.58
C VAL A 40 -1.99 4.94 11.01
N GLY A 41 -2.07 4.79 9.69
CA GLY A 41 -2.62 3.61 9.04
C GLY A 41 -1.90 2.33 9.44
N VAL A 42 -0.56 2.32 9.43
CA VAL A 42 0.24 1.15 9.83
C VAL A 42 0.08 0.86 11.33
N LEU A 43 0.11 1.88 12.19
CA LEU A 43 -0.07 1.70 13.64
C LEU A 43 -1.45 1.15 14.00
N PHE A 44 -2.50 1.72 13.39
CA PHE A 44 -3.88 1.29 13.63
C PHE A 44 -4.12 -0.12 13.07
N GLY A 45 -3.57 -0.42 11.89
CA GLY A 45 -3.57 -1.77 11.32
C GLY A 45 -2.90 -2.78 12.25
N GLY A 46 -1.73 -2.43 12.81
CA GLY A 46 -1.03 -3.27 13.79
C GLY A 46 -1.83 -3.48 15.08
N PHE A 47 -2.44 -2.42 15.61
CA PHE A 47 -3.30 -2.51 16.79
C PHE A 47 -4.52 -3.40 16.56
N LEU A 48 -5.21 -3.23 15.43
CA LEU A 48 -6.35 -4.08 15.05
C LEU A 48 -5.94 -5.54 14.86
N PHE A 49 -4.82 -5.78 14.18
CA PHE A 49 -4.29 -7.12 13.97
C PHE A 49 -3.97 -7.80 15.31
N PHE A 50 -3.30 -7.09 16.23
CA PHE A 50 -2.99 -7.61 17.56
C PHE A 50 -4.24 -7.87 18.39
N SER A 51 -5.19 -6.93 18.38
CA SER A 51 -6.45 -7.07 19.09
C SER A 51 -7.25 -8.27 18.58
N LEU A 52 -7.37 -8.42 17.26
CA LEU A 52 -8.04 -9.56 16.62
C LEU A 52 -7.37 -10.88 17.00
N PHE A 53 -6.03 -10.93 16.97
CA PHE A 53 -5.28 -12.12 17.36
C PHE A 53 -5.48 -12.47 18.83
N TYR A 54 -5.47 -11.46 19.72
CA TYR A 54 -5.76 -11.64 21.15
C TYR A 54 -7.17 -12.18 21.39
N PHE A 55 -8.18 -11.60 20.74
CA PHE A 55 -9.56 -12.07 20.82
C PHE A 55 -9.71 -13.49 20.28
N TYR A 56 -9.05 -13.81 19.17
CA TYR A 56 -9.05 -15.15 18.58
C TYR A 56 -8.42 -16.18 19.52
N HIS A 57 -7.28 -15.85 20.13
CA HIS A 57 -6.65 -16.70 21.14
C HIS A 57 -7.58 -16.95 22.32
N LYS A 58 -8.17 -15.88 22.89
CA LYS A 58 -9.10 -15.97 24.02
C LYS A 58 -10.35 -16.81 23.68
N GLN A 59 -10.91 -16.64 22.48
CA GLN A 59 -12.03 -17.47 22.01
C GLN A 59 -11.65 -18.94 21.95
N LYS A 60 -10.46 -19.28 21.41
CA LYS A 60 -9.99 -20.65 21.36
C LYS A 60 -9.78 -21.26 22.75
N THR A 61 -9.14 -20.54 23.67
CA THR A 61 -8.96 -21.01 25.05
C THR A 61 -10.29 -21.34 25.71
N LEU A 62 -11.28 -20.45 25.60
CA LEU A 62 -12.62 -20.68 26.15
C LEU A 62 -13.36 -21.84 25.48
N MET A 63 -13.19 -22.05 24.17
CA MET A 63 -13.76 -23.20 23.46
C MET A 63 -13.12 -24.52 23.89
N ILE A 64 -11.81 -24.51 24.16
CA ILE A 64 -11.07 -25.67 24.66
C ILE A 64 -11.52 -26.00 26.08
N GLU A 65 -11.59 -25.02 26.98
CA GLU A 65 -12.07 -25.19 28.37
C GLU A 65 -13.51 -25.75 28.43
N LYS A 66 -14.39 -25.31 27.52
CA LYS A 66 -15.78 -25.80 27.42
C LYS A 66 -15.91 -27.15 26.71
N GLY A 67 -14.82 -27.75 26.23
CA GLY A 67 -14.85 -29.03 25.51
C GLY A 67 -15.54 -28.99 24.14
N ILE A 68 -15.82 -27.81 23.59
CA ILE A 68 -16.51 -27.61 22.30
C ILE A 68 -15.56 -27.29 21.15
N TYR A 69 -14.25 -27.31 21.41
CA TYR A 69 -13.25 -26.97 20.40
C TYR A 69 -13.24 -27.98 19.24
N ARG A 70 -13.46 -27.48 18.03
CA ARG A 70 -13.30 -28.25 16.79
C ARG A 70 -12.05 -27.75 16.06
N PRO A 71 -11.03 -28.60 15.86
CA PRO A 71 -9.83 -28.19 15.14
C PRO A 71 -10.16 -27.87 13.69
N VAL A 72 -9.93 -26.62 13.28
CA VAL A 72 -10.07 -26.20 11.89
C VAL A 72 -8.83 -26.64 11.11
N HIS A 73 -9.04 -27.37 10.02
CA HIS A 73 -7.97 -27.87 9.17
C HIS A 73 -7.70 -26.84 8.09
N PHE A 74 -6.66 -26.03 8.28
CA PHE A 74 -6.24 -25.06 7.27
C PHE A 74 -5.35 -25.73 6.24
N ASN A 75 -5.71 -25.57 4.96
CA ASN A 75 -4.82 -25.93 3.86
C ASN A 75 -3.78 -24.82 3.69
N TRP A 76 -2.70 -24.90 4.47
CA TRP A 76 -1.58 -23.95 4.42
C TRP A 76 -1.01 -23.82 3.00
N SER A 77 -0.93 -24.93 2.27
CA SER A 77 -0.47 -24.97 0.89
C SER A 77 -1.29 -24.02 0.00
N LEU A 78 -2.63 -24.12 0.08
CA LEU A 78 -3.55 -23.26 -0.67
C LEU A 78 -3.46 -21.79 -0.23
N ILE A 79 -3.31 -21.54 1.07
CA ILE A 79 -3.15 -20.18 1.60
C ILE A 79 -1.88 -19.52 1.04
N PHE A 80 -0.74 -20.21 1.04
CA PHE A 80 0.51 -19.66 0.53
C PHE A 80 0.46 -19.34 -0.98
N ILE A 81 -0.09 -20.23 -1.81
CA ILE A 81 -0.17 -19.97 -3.26
C ILE A 81 -1.12 -18.81 -3.57
N VAL A 82 -2.30 -18.75 -2.93
CA VAL A 82 -3.25 -17.64 -3.11
C VAL A 82 -2.63 -16.33 -2.63
N THR A 83 -1.98 -16.33 -1.47
CA THR A 83 -1.31 -15.16 -0.92
C THR A 83 -0.18 -14.67 -1.83
N GLY A 84 0.66 -15.57 -2.33
CA GLY A 84 1.74 -15.25 -3.26
C GLY A 84 1.21 -14.65 -4.57
N PHE A 85 0.11 -15.19 -5.11
CA PHE A 85 -0.54 -14.62 -6.29
C PHE A 85 -1.11 -13.22 -6.05
N ILE A 86 -1.83 -13.01 -4.94
CA ILE A 86 -2.42 -11.70 -4.61
C ILE A 86 -1.31 -10.65 -4.46
N ILE A 87 -0.25 -10.98 -3.72
CA ILE A 87 0.89 -10.07 -3.50
C ILE A 87 1.62 -9.81 -4.83
N GLY A 88 1.89 -10.85 -5.62
CA GLY A 88 2.59 -10.75 -6.90
C GLY A 88 1.81 -9.90 -7.92
N MET A 89 0.51 -10.15 -8.08
CA MET A 89 -0.36 -9.37 -8.98
C MET A 89 -0.50 -7.92 -8.53
N SER A 90 -0.58 -7.66 -7.22
CA SER A 90 -0.57 -6.30 -6.68
C SER A 90 0.75 -5.59 -7.00
N GLY A 91 1.89 -6.29 -6.85
CA GLY A 91 3.20 -5.78 -7.23
C GLY A 91 3.34 -5.48 -8.72
N ILE A 92 2.81 -6.35 -9.59
CA ILE A 92 2.75 -6.10 -11.04
C ILE A 92 1.94 -4.83 -11.32
N ALA A 93 0.73 -4.72 -10.77
CA ALA A 93 -0.14 -3.56 -10.98
C ALA A 93 0.56 -2.25 -10.56
N ILE A 94 1.18 -2.22 -9.38
CA ILE A 94 1.91 -1.05 -8.88
C ILE A 94 3.13 -0.74 -9.75
N THR A 95 3.90 -1.76 -10.14
CA THR A 95 5.08 -1.59 -11.00
C THR A 95 4.70 -1.03 -12.36
N VAL A 96 3.63 -1.54 -12.97
CA VAL A 96 3.10 -1.03 -14.25
C VAL A 96 2.69 0.43 -14.14
N VAL A 97 2.00 0.81 -13.06
CA VAL A 97 1.64 2.21 -12.81
C VAL A 97 2.88 3.08 -12.71
N PHE A 98 3.92 2.67 -11.97
CA PHE A 98 5.16 3.46 -11.89
C PHE A 98 5.90 3.56 -13.22
N LEU A 99 5.94 2.48 -14.00
CA LEU A 99 6.54 2.49 -15.34
C LEU A 99 5.82 3.45 -16.30
N ILE A 100 4.48 3.46 -16.30
CA ILE A 100 3.68 4.39 -17.12
C ILE A 100 3.96 5.84 -16.72
N ASN A 101 4.23 6.10 -15.44
CA ASN A 101 4.59 7.42 -14.92
C ASN A 101 6.06 7.80 -15.13
N GLY A 102 6.85 6.98 -15.85
CA GLY A 102 8.25 7.29 -16.19
C GLY A 102 9.25 7.03 -15.06
N ALA A 103 8.87 6.25 -14.04
CA ALA A 103 9.79 5.86 -12.98
C ALA A 103 10.95 5.03 -13.57
N THR A 104 12.19 5.37 -13.19
CA THR A 104 13.41 4.65 -13.62
C THR A 104 14.34 4.27 -12.47
N GLY A 105 14.08 4.75 -11.25
CA GLY A 105 14.92 4.56 -10.08
C GLY A 105 14.22 3.87 -8.91
N TYR A 106 14.51 4.32 -7.69
CA TYR A 106 13.99 3.74 -6.44
C TYR A 106 12.47 3.69 -6.33
N GLU A 107 11.76 4.51 -7.10
CA GLU A 107 10.30 4.50 -7.20
C GLU A 107 9.76 3.14 -7.64
N LEU A 108 10.46 2.42 -8.53
CA LEU A 108 10.05 1.08 -8.95
C LEU A 108 10.04 0.07 -7.79
N LEU A 109 10.81 0.31 -6.72
CA LEU A 109 10.83 -0.60 -5.57
C LEU A 109 9.46 -0.68 -4.89
N GLY A 110 8.63 0.37 -5.01
CA GLY A 110 7.27 0.37 -4.46
C GLY A 110 6.40 -0.77 -5.02
N GLY A 111 6.58 -1.14 -6.29
CA GLY A 111 5.92 -2.30 -6.91
C GLY A 111 6.80 -3.54 -7.00
N GLY A 112 8.10 -3.34 -7.21
CA GLY A 112 9.09 -4.40 -7.40
C GLY A 112 9.27 -5.26 -6.15
N ILE A 113 9.23 -4.67 -4.95
CA ILE A 113 9.35 -5.42 -3.69
C ILE A 113 8.15 -6.39 -3.53
N PRO A 114 6.89 -5.94 -3.57
CA PRO A 114 5.75 -6.86 -3.54
C PRO A 114 5.80 -7.91 -4.65
N LEU A 115 6.20 -7.54 -5.87
CA LEU A 115 6.31 -8.48 -6.99
C LEU A 115 7.32 -9.60 -6.69
N ALA A 116 8.52 -9.23 -6.23
CA ALA A 116 9.58 -10.19 -5.89
C ALA A 116 9.17 -11.12 -4.74
N ILE A 117 8.49 -10.59 -3.71
CA ILE A 117 7.98 -11.39 -2.58
C ILE A 117 6.91 -12.36 -3.06
N GLY A 118 5.91 -11.88 -3.81
CA GLY A 118 4.84 -12.70 -4.35
C GLY A 118 5.38 -13.83 -5.23
N PHE A 119 6.31 -13.51 -6.12
CA PHE A 119 6.97 -14.49 -6.99
C PHE A 119 7.76 -15.54 -6.18
N SER A 120 8.50 -15.11 -5.16
CA SER A 120 9.27 -16.02 -4.30
C SER A 120 8.38 -17.01 -3.54
N ILE A 121 7.22 -16.57 -3.04
CA ILE A 121 6.25 -17.44 -2.37
C ILE A 121 5.67 -18.47 -3.34
N VAL A 122 5.25 -18.02 -4.53
CA VAL A 122 4.70 -18.92 -5.56
C VAL A 122 5.76 -19.93 -6.02
N LEU A 123 6.99 -19.48 -6.25
CA LEU A 123 8.09 -20.35 -6.65
C LEU A 123 8.42 -21.38 -5.55
N SER A 124 8.46 -20.95 -4.29
CA SER A 124 8.67 -21.83 -3.13
C SER A 124 7.62 -22.93 -3.04
N TYR A 125 6.35 -22.60 -3.31
CA TYR A 125 5.26 -23.58 -3.36
C TYR A 125 5.53 -24.67 -4.41
N PHE A 126 5.88 -24.29 -5.63
CA PHE A 126 6.17 -25.25 -6.72
C PHE A 126 7.40 -26.11 -6.42
N LEU A 127 8.45 -25.53 -5.83
CA LEU A 127 9.64 -26.26 -5.41
C LEU A 127 9.32 -27.29 -4.33
N ASN A 128 8.56 -26.92 -3.31
CA ASN A 128 8.15 -27.82 -2.23
C ASN A 128 7.30 -28.99 -2.77
N HIS A 129 6.33 -28.71 -3.65
CA HIS A 129 5.50 -29.75 -4.26
C HIS A 129 6.32 -30.73 -5.10
N LYS A 130 7.36 -30.26 -5.80
CA LYS A 130 8.25 -31.10 -6.61
C LYS A 130 9.14 -32.00 -5.74
N LEU A 131 9.60 -31.51 -4.59
CA LEU A 131 10.42 -32.28 -3.64
C LEU A 131 9.60 -33.35 -2.90
N SER A 132 8.32 -33.09 -2.61
CA SER A 132 7.43 -34.05 -1.94
C SER A 132 7.02 -35.25 -2.81
N LYS A 133 7.22 -35.19 -4.14
CA LYS A 133 6.89 -36.27 -5.09
C LYS A 133 8.07 -37.18 -5.42
N LYS A 134 9.24 -36.97 -4.82
CA LYS A 134 10.45 -37.77 -5.03
C LYS A 134 10.71 -38.64 -3.80
#